data_AF-A0A4X2L7H0-F1
#
_entry.id   AF-A0A4X2L7H0-F1
#
_cell.length_a   1.000
_cell.length_b   1.000
_cell.length_c   1.000
_cell.angle_alpha   90.00
_cell.angle_beta   90.00
_cell.angle_gamma   90.00
#
_symmetry.space_group_name_H-M   'P 1'
#
loop_
_entity.id
_entity.type
_entity.pdbx_description
1 polymer ?
#
loop_
_entity_poly.entity_id
_entity_poly.type
_entity_poly.pdbx_seq_one_letter_code
_entity_poly.pdbx_strand_id
1 'polypeptide(L)'
;MAATSVLPRRKRKWPGWGGKWGGMGRREQQRLGQGRVLPVSRKPPRPPAGLKVKPGEMAFCAPGAYLTHQQKVLRLYKRALRHLESWIVHRDEYRFQACLLRARFEEHKNEKDMVKATKLLMKGEEEFWAYQHPQPYIFPDSPGGTSFERYECYKVPEWCLDYWHPSEKAMYPDYFAKREKWKKLRLESWDREVQQLKEETPLDGPKTEALPPARKEGHLPPLWWHIVTRPRERPSE
;
A
#
# COMPACT_ATOMS: atom_id res chain seq x y z
N MET A 1 24.19 21.22 -40.51
CA MET A 1 23.23 20.21 -41.02
C MET A 1 23.27 19.02 -40.08
N ALA A 2 22.24 18.81 -39.26
CA ALA A 2 22.04 17.59 -38.50
C ALA A 2 20.53 17.33 -38.48
N ALA A 3 20.11 16.28 -39.17
CA ALA A 3 18.72 15.96 -39.43
C ALA A 3 18.05 15.37 -38.18
N THR A 4 17.02 16.04 -37.68
CA THR A 4 16.07 15.51 -36.70
C THR A 4 15.10 14.57 -37.39
N SER A 5 15.24 13.25 -37.15
CA SER A 5 14.27 12.27 -37.61
C SER A 5 13.06 12.24 -36.66
N VAL A 6 12.02 12.99 -37.02
CA VAL A 6 10.70 12.92 -36.37
C VAL A 6 10.02 11.62 -36.78
N LEU A 7 9.87 10.67 -35.84
CA LEU A 7 9.07 9.46 -36.07
C LEU A 7 7.58 9.83 -36.25
N PRO A 8 6.89 9.28 -37.26
CA PRO A 8 5.52 9.69 -37.58
C PRO A 8 4.51 9.16 -36.55
N ARG A 9 3.68 10.07 -36.05
CA ARG A 9 2.55 9.80 -35.13
C ARG A 9 1.46 9.00 -35.88
N ARG A 10 1.55 7.67 -35.89
CA ARG A 10 0.46 6.81 -36.42
C ARG A 10 -0.80 6.99 -35.57
N LYS A 11 -1.83 7.62 -36.14
CA LYS A 11 -3.20 7.61 -35.59
C LYS A 11 -3.69 6.16 -35.54
N ARG A 12 -3.73 5.54 -34.35
CA ARG A 12 -4.43 4.24 -34.17
C ARG A 12 -5.92 4.53 -34.06
N LYS A 13 -6.64 4.18 -35.12
CA LYS A 13 -8.09 4.29 -35.26
C LYS A 13 -8.71 3.06 -34.60
N TRP A 14 -9.53 3.24 -33.57
CA TRP A 14 -10.43 2.19 -33.09
C TRP A 14 -11.57 2.01 -34.12
N PRO A 15 -12.08 0.79 -34.36
CA PRO A 15 -13.24 0.60 -35.23
C PRO A 15 -14.46 1.30 -34.62
N GLY A 16 -15.07 2.19 -35.41
CA GLY A 16 -16.07 3.14 -34.97
C GLY A 16 -17.47 2.56 -34.75
N TRP A 17 -18.19 3.14 -33.79
CA TRP A 17 -19.63 3.03 -33.67
C TRP A 17 -20.20 4.45 -33.51
N GLY A 18 -20.91 4.90 -34.55
CA GLY A 18 -21.66 6.14 -34.57
C GLY A 18 -23.01 5.94 -33.88
N GLY A 19 -23.30 6.79 -32.90
CA GLY A 19 -24.62 6.91 -32.28
C GLY A 19 -24.77 8.32 -31.72
N LYS A 20 -25.56 9.15 -32.40
CA LYS A 20 -25.95 10.49 -31.94
C LYS A 20 -26.83 10.35 -30.70
N TRP A 21 -26.46 10.97 -29.59
CA TRP A 21 -27.41 11.32 -28.52
C TRP A 21 -27.15 12.74 -28.03
N GLY A 22 -28.23 13.53 -28.12
CA GLY A 22 -28.25 14.97 -27.90
C GLY A 22 -28.00 15.38 -26.46
N GLY A 23 -27.63 16.65 -26.32
CA GLY A 23 -27.17 17.23 -25.07
C GLY A 23 -28.22 17.33 -23.97
N MET A 24 -27.70 17.46 -22.74
CA MET A 24 -28.49 17.82 -21.57
C MET A 24 -27.75 18.86 -20.72
N GLY A 25 -28.33 20.06 -20.69
CA GLY A 25 -28.47 20.96 -19.55
C GLY A 25 -27.29 21.19 -18.60
N ARG A 26 -26.57 22.29 -18.83
CA ARG A 26 -25.90 23.09 -17.80
C ARG A 26 -26.93 23.62 -16.81
N ARG A 27 -27.29 22.87 -15.75
CA ARG A 27 -28.05 23.41 -14.62
C ARG A 27 -28.14 22.48 -13.38
N GLU A 28 -27.04 21.87 -12.96
CA GLU A 28 -27.03 21.18 -11.64
C GLU A 28 -25.63 21.10 -11.00
N GLN A 29 -24.88 22.20 -11.09
CA GLN A 29 -23.62 22.41 -10.37
C GLN A 29 -23.76 23.61 -9.43
N GLN A 30 -24.67 23.55 -8.46
CA GLN A 30 -24.81 24.58 -7.43
C GLN A 30 -25.72 24.10 -6.30
N ARG A 31 -25.32 23.04 -5.56
CA ARG A 31 -25.98 22.66 -4.29
C ARG A 31 -25.22 21.64 -3.43
N LEU A 32 -23.89 21.65 -3.44
CA LEU A 32 -23.09 20.88 -2.48
C LEU A 32 -22.01 21.78 -1.89
N GLY A 33 -22.44 22.69 -1.03
CA GLY A 33 -21.56 23.63 -0.36
C GLY A 33 -22.16 24.13 0.93
N GLN A 34 -22.35 23.25 1.91
CA GLN A 34 -22.38 23.60 3.34
C GLN A 34 -21.89 22.41 4.17
N GLY A 35 -20.64 22.50 4.62
CA GLY A 35 -20.01 21.53 5.52
C GLY A 35 -20.58 21.62 6.92
N ARG A 36 -21.02 20.48 7.46
CA ARG A 36 -21.29 20.32 8.89
C ARG A 36 -20.02 19.76 9.53
N VAL A 37 -19.32 20.60 10.28
CA VAL A 37 -18.17 20.19 11.11
C VAL A 37 -18.74 19.39 12.28
N LEU A 38 -18.59 18.06 12.26
CA LEU A 38 -18.80 17.24 13.45
C LEU A 38 -17.49 17.20 14.24
N PRO A 39 -17.49 17.47 15.56
CA PRO A 39 -16.29 17.35 16.36
C PRO A 39 -16.00 15.86 16.59
N VAL A 40 -15.07 15.29 15.82
CA VAL A 40 -14.55 13.95 16.07
C VAL A 40 -13.45 14.04 17.13
N SER A 41 -13.84 14.11 18.40
CA SER A 41 -12.91 13.87 19.50
C SER A 41 -12.54 12.39 19.54
N ARG A 42 -11.54 11.99 18.73
CA ARG A 42 -10.92 10.67 18.84
C ARG A 42 -9.70 10.79 19.74
N LYS A 43 -9.89 10.37 20.99
CA LYS A 43 -8.86 10.29 22.03
C LYS A 43 -7.59 9.60 21.49
N PRO A 44 -6.39 10.02 21.92
CA PRO A 44 -5.15 9.31 21.61
C PRO A 44 -5.25 7.83 22.02
N PRO A 45 -4.49 6.92 21.37
CA PRO A 45 -4.52 5.51 21.73
C PRO A 45 -4.26 5.36 23.22
N ARG A 46 -5.20 4.74 23.93
CA ARG A 46 -5.04 4.46 25.36
C ARG A 46 -3.88 3.47 25.50
N PRO A 47 -3.03 3.62 26.53
CA PRO A 47 -2.13 2.53 26.90
C PRO A 47 -3.02 1.32 27.19
N PRO A 48 -2.70 0.13 26.67
CA PRO A 48 -3.57 -1.00 26.86
C PRO A 48 -3.52 -1.42 28.32
N ALA A 49 -4.58 -1.09 29.07
CA ALA A 49 -4.90 -1.85 30.26
C ALA A 49 -5.39 -3.23 29.78
N GLY A 50 -4.47 -4.20 29.76
CA GLY A 50 -4.76 -5.59 29.40
C GLY A 50 -4.92 -5.86 27.90
N LEU A 51 -3.88 -5.57 27.09
CA LEU A 51 -3.79 -6.16 25.75
C LEU A 51 -3.62 -7.68 25.92
N LYS A 52 -4.73 -8.44 25.88
CA LYS A 52 -4.69 -9.87 25.64
C LYS A 52 -4.26 -10.05 24.18
N VAL A 53 -2.96 -9.98 23.91
CA VAL A 53 -2.40 -10.36 22.60
C VAL A 53 -2.61 -11.86 22.51
N LYS A 54 -3.58 -12.30 21.70
CA LYS A 54 -3.71 -13.72 21.42
C LYS A 54 -2.43 -14.17 20.71
N PRO A 55 -1.79 -15.27 21.13
CA PRO A 55 -0.60 -15.78 20.44
C PRO A 55 -0.96 -16.09 18.98
N GLY A 56 -0.32 -15.39 18.04
CA GLY A 56 -0.47 -15.59 16.59
C GLY A 56 -1.03 -14.41 15.76
N GLU A 57 -1.48 -13.31 16.36
CA GLU A 57 -2.25 -12.27 15.62
C GLU A 57 -1.39 -11.23 14.88
N MET A 58 -0.06 -11.24 15.04
CA MET A 58 0.87 -10.27 14.44
C MET A 58 2.02 -10.98 13.70
N ALA A 59 1.70 -11.90 12.79
CA ALA A 59 2.71 -12.50 11.92
C ALA A 59 3.00 -11.58 10.72
N PHE A 60 4.21 -11.06 10.63
CA PHE A 60 4.68 -10.33 9.45
C PHE A 60 5.19 -11.34 8.41
N CYS A 61 4.48 -11.46 7.29
CA CYS A 61 4.89 -12.36 6.20
C CYS A 61 5.86 -11.62 5.27
N ALA A 62 7.14 -12.01 5.30
CA ALA A 62 8.15 -11.44 4.42
C ALA A 62 7.89 -11.82 2.94
N PRO A 63 8.29 -10.98 1.98
CA PRO A 63 8.20 -11.33 0.56
C PRO A 63 9.04 -12.59 0.29
N GLY A 64 8.47 -13.52 -0.50
CA GLY A 64 9.22 -14.70 -0.96
C GLY A 64 10.38 -14.29 -1.86
N ALA A 65 11.43 -15.13 -1.91
CA ALA A 65 12.64 -14.87 -2.69
C ALA A 65 12.36 -14.65 -4.20
N TYR A 66 11.28 -15.21 -4.73
CA TYR A 66 10.85 -15.05 -6.11
C TYR A 66 9.33 -14.97 -6.21
N LEU A 67 8.85 -14.37 -7.30
CA LEU A 67 7.44 -14.33 -7.62
C LEU A 67 7.00 -15.63 -8.28
N THR A 68 5.95 -16.24 -7.73
CA THR A 68 5.33 -17.41 -8.35
C THR A 68 4.66 -17.04 -9.67
N HIS A 69 4.49 -18.00 -10.58
CA HIS A 69 3.81 -17.77 -11.86
C HIS A 69 2.42 -17.14 -11.65
N GLN A 70 1.64 -17.66 -10.70
CA GLN A 70 0.34 -17.11 -10.33
C GLN A 70 0.43 -15.65 -9.89
N GLN A 71 1.40 -15.29 -9.04
CA GLN A 71 1.59 -13.90 -8.62
C GLN A 71 1.94 -12.98 -9.78
N LYS A 72 2.75 -13.44 -10.75
CA LYS A 72 3.07 -12.68 -11.97
C LYS A 72 1.82 -12.41 -12.80
N VAL A 73 1.00 -13.43 -13.05
CA VAL A 73 -0.30 -13.28 -13.75
C VAL A 73 -1.21 -12.29 -13.02
N LEU A 74 -1.37 -12.42 -11.70
CA LEU A 74 -2.22 -11.52 -10.92
C LEU A 74 -1.72 -10.06 -10.94
N ARG A 75 -0.40 -9.86 -10.91
CA ARG A 75 0.20 -8.51 -11.05
C ARG A 75 -0.03 -7.94 -12.44
N LEU A 76 0.14 -8.74 -13.50
CA LEU A 76 -0.14 -8.33 -14.88
C LEU A 76 -1.62 -7.94 -15.04
N TYR A 77 -2.54 -8.76 -14.54
CA TYR A 77 -3.98 -8.49 -14.59
C TYR A 77 -4.34 -7.18 -13.86
N LYS A 78 -3.82 -6.98 -12.64
CA LYS A 78 -4.05 -5.74 -11.88
C LYS A 78 -3.50 -4.52 -12.63
N ARG A 79 -2.29 -4.61 -13.21
CA ARG A 79 -1.70 -3.53 -14.02
C ARG A 79 -2.54 -3.24 -15.25
N ALA A 80 -2.92 -4.26 -16.00
CA ALA A 80 -3.75 -4.13 -17.20
C ALA A 80 -5.06 -3.40 -16.91
N LEU A 81 -5.76 -3.76 -15.83
CA LEU A 81 -6.98 -3.06 -15.41
C LEU A 81 -6.77 -1.59 -15.04
N ARG A 82 -5.67 -1.24 -14.37
CA ARG A 82 -5.37 0.15 -14.00
C ARG A 82 -4.99 1.02 -15.21
N HIS A 83 -4.26 0.45 -16.18
CA HIS A 83 -3.99 1.15 -17.43
C HIS A 83 -5.23 1.27 -18.32
N LEU A 84 -6.13 0.27 -18.30
CA LEU A 84 -7.41 0.34 -18.97
C LEU A 84 -8.29 1.46 -18.37
N GLU A 85 -8.32 1.59 -17.04
CA GLU A 85 -8.96 2.71 -16.32
C GLU A 85 -8.34 4.07 -16.68
N SER A 86 -7.05 4.09 -17.05
CA SER A 86 -6.37 5.32 -17.47
C SER A 86 -6.72 5.74 -18.90
N TRP A 87 -6.99 4.77 -19.79
CA TRP A 87 -7.43 5.05 -21.16
C TRP A 87 -8.92 5.40 -21.22
N ILE A 88 -9.76 4.69 -20.45
CA ILE A 88 -11.21 4.83 -20.48
C ILE A 88 -11.66 5.55 -19.21
N VAL A 89 -11.89 6.86 -19.33
CA VAL A 89 -12.24 7.73 -18.22
C VAL A 89 -13.67 7.45 -17.70
N HIS A 90 -14.58 7.07 -18.59
CA HIS A 90 -15.98 6.80 -18.26
C HIS A 90 -16.15 5.41 -17.61
N ARG A 91 -16.88 5.37 -16.49
CA ARG A 91 -16.97 4.18 -15.61
C ARG A 91 -17.74 3.01 -16.22
N ASP A 92 -18.77 3.31 -16.99
CA ASP A 92 -19.61 2.38 -17.73
C ASP A 92 -18.82 1.68 -18.85
N GLU A 93 -18.15 2.44 -19.71
CA GLU A 93 -17.29 1.89 -20.77
C GLU A 93 -16.13 1.08 -20.18
N TYR A 94 -15.50 1.60 -19.12
CA TYR A 94 -14.45 0.89 -18.40
C TYR A 94 -14.93 -0.46 -17.90
N ARG A 95 -16.13 -0.51 -17.30
CA ARG A 95 -16.67 -1.74 -16.72
C ARG A 95 -16.90 -2.80 -17.79
N PHE A 96 -17.44 -2.41 -18.94
CA PHE A 96 -17.63 -3.32 -20.07
C PHE A 96 -16.28 -3.91 -20.54
N GLN A 97 -15.29 -3.06 -20.78
CA GLN A 97 -13.97 -3.49 -21.24
C GLN A 97 -13.19 -4.31 -20.19
N ALA A 98 -13.35 -3.99 -18.90
CA ALA A 98 -12.78 -4.79 -17.82
C ALA A 98 -13.35 -6.21 -17.76
N CYS A 99 -14.65 -6.38 -18.04
CA CYS A 99 -15.27 -7.70 -18.14
C CYS A 99 -14.73 -8.50 -19.33
N LEU A 100 -14.56 -7.86 -20.50
CA LEU A 100 -13.94 -8.50 -21.67
C LEU A 100 -12.49 -8.92 -21.39
N LEU A 101 -11.70 -8.05 -20.73
CA LEU A 101 -10.34 -8.41 -20.32
C LEU A 101 -10.36 -9.60 -19.38
N ARG A 102 -11.26 -9.62 -18.39
CA ARG A 102 -11.39 -10.74 -17.45
C ARG A 102 -11.74 -12.04 -18.17
N ALA A 103 -12.66 -12.02 -19.14
CA ALA A 103 -13.00 -13.19 -19.94
C ALA A 103 -11.77 -13.76 -20.66
N ARG A 104 -10.94 -12.92 -21.29
CA ARG A 104 -9.68 -13.32 -21.93
C ARG A 104 -8.71 -14.02 -20.97
N PHE A 105 -8.62 -13.55 -19.71
CA PHE A 105 -7.79 -14.20 -18.69
C PHE A 105 -8.41 -15.52 -18.19
N GLU A 106 -9.74 -15.60 -18.13
CA GLU A 106 -10.45 -16.81 -17.69
C GLU A 106 -10.40 -17.94 -18.72
N GLU A 107 -10.35 -17.63 -20.02
CA GLU A 107 -10.18 -18.61 -21.12
C GLU A 107 -8.97 -19.54 -20.92
N HIS A 108 -7.87 -19.00 -20.39
CA HIS A 108 -6.61 -19.74 -20.16
C HIS A 108 -6.35 -20.05 -18.67
N LYS A 109 -7.38 -20.01 -17.83
CA LYS A 109 -7.24 -20.27 -16.39
C LYS A 109 -6.89 -21.72 -16.06
N ASN A 110 -7.38 -22.67 -16.86
CA ASN A 110 -7.28 -24.11 -16.61
C ASN A 110 -6.13 -24.79 -17.39
N GLU A 111 -5.17 -24.01 -17.89
CA GLU A 111 -4.01 -24.52 -18.60
C GLU A 111 -3.06 -25.29 -17.66
N LYS A 112 -2.90 -26.60 -17.90
CA LYS A 112 -2.03 -27.47 -17.09
C LYS A 112 -0.55 -27.41 -17.50
N ASP A 113 -0.27 -27.03 -18.76
CA ASP A 113 1.10 -26.94 -19.26
C ASP A 113 1.75 -25.61 -18.86
N MET A 114 2.74 -25.69 -17.97
CA MET A 114 3.48 -24.54 -17.45
C MET A 114 4.36 -23.84 -18.50
N VAL A 115 4.82 -24.54 -19.54
CA VAL A 115 5.61 -23.93 -20.61
C VAL A 115 4.70 -23.09 -21.51
N LYS A 116 3.51 -23.59 -21.81
CA LYS A 116 2.49 -22.81 -22.52
C LYS A 116 2.04 -21.61 -21.70
N ALA A 117 1.80 -21.79 -20.40
CA ALA A 117 1.38 -20.71 -19.51
C ALA A 117 2.41 -19.57 -19.43
N THR A 118 3.70 -19.89 -19.33
CA THR A 118 4.78 -18.87 -19.34
C THR A 118 4.88 -18.14 -20.67
N LYS A 119 4.73 -18.84 -21.81
CA LYS A 119 4.67 -18.21 -23.14
C LYS A 119 3.47 -17.27 -23.29
N LEU A 120 2.31 -17.64 -22.76
CA LEU A 120 1.12 -16.77 -22.76
C LEU A 120 1.35 -15.53 -21.89
N LEU A 121 1.99 -15.69 -20.74
CA LEU A 121 2.36 -14.57 -19.87
C LEU A 121 3.31 -13.60 -20.58
N MET A 122 4.36 -14.10 -21.25
CA MET A 122 5.29 -13.27 -22.02
C MET A 122 4.57 -12.47 -23.11
N LYS A 123 3.70 -13.13 -23.89
CA LYS A 123 2.88 -12.45 -24.92
C LYS A 123 1.95 -11.40 -24.30
N GLY A 124 1.36 -11.69 -23.14
CA GLY A 124 0.52 -10.74 -22.41
C GLY A 124 1.30 -9.53 -21.89
N GLU A 125 2.55 -9.72 -21.45
CA GLU A 125 3.45 -8.63 -21.05
C GLU A 125 3.87 -7.77 -22.23
N GLU A 126 4.16 -8.38 -23.39
CA GLU A 126 4.46 -7.67 -24.65
C GLU A 126 3.26 -6.84 -25.13
N GLU A 127 2.05 -7.42 -25.14
CA GLU A 127 0.81 -6.71 -25.46
C GLU A 127 0.60 -5.54 -24.49
N PHE A 128 0.72 -5.80 -23.19
CA PHE A 128 0.58 -4.76 -22.17
C PHE A 128 1.59 -3.62 -22.38
N TRP A 129 2.86 -3.93 -22.65
CA TRP A 129 3.89 -2.92 -22.90
C TRP A 129 3.60 -2.06 -24.13
N ALA A 130 3.10 -2.66 -25.20
CA ALA A 130 2.76 -1.95 -26.44
C ALA A 130 1.55 -1.01 -26.33
N TYR A 131 0.65 -1.28 -25.37
CA TYR A 131 -0.62 -0.54 -25.17
C TYR A 131 -0.71 0.19 -23.84
N GLN A 132 0.36 0.23 -23.04
CA GLN A 132 0.35 0.97 -21.77
C GLN A 132 0.10 2.47 -21.98
N HIS A 133 -0.78 3.05 -21.16
CA HIS A 133 -1.00 4.49 -21.17
C HIS A 133 0.30 5.23 -20.78
N PRO A 134 0.73 6.28 -21.52
CA PRO A 134 1.98 7.01 -21.23
C PRO A 134 2.02 7.65 -19.83
N GLN A 135 0.87 8.09 -19.33
CA GLN A 135 0.73 8.70 -18.01
C GLN A 135 -0.39 8.01 -17.24
N PRO A 136 -0.15 6.84 -16.62
CA PRO A 136 -1.20 6.11 -15.92
C PRO A 136 -1.76 6.92 -14.75
N TYR A 137 -3.00 6.62 -14.36
CA TYR A 137 -3.59 7.16 -13.15
C TYR A 137 -2.91 6.54 -11.92
N ILE A 138 -2.24 7.38 -11.13
CA ILE A 138 -1.54 7.02 -9.90
C ILE A 138 -2.28 7.68 -8.74
N PHE A 139 -2.55 6.93 -7.67
CA PHE A 139 -3.24 7.49 -6.51
C PHE A 139 -2.34 8.54 -5.82
N PRO A 140 -2.90 9.62 -5.25
CA PRO A 140 -2.11 10.72 -4.71
C PRO A 140 -1.04 10.27 -3.70
N ASP A 141 -1.41 9.40 -2.76
CA ASP A 141 -0.54 8.92 -1.68
C ASP A 141 0.31 7.70 -2.07
N SER A 142 0.11 7.15 -3.27
CA SER A 142 0.93 6.02 -3.77
C SER A 142 2.24 6.50 -4.39
N PRO A 143 3.28 5.64 -4.47
CA PRO A 143 4.55 6.02 -5.10
C PRO A 143 4.37 6.56 -6.52
N GLY A 144 4.94 7.73 -6.82
CA GLY A 144 4.75 8.45 -8.08
C GLY A 144 3.46 9.28 -8.17
N GLY A 145 2.67 9.30 -7.11
CA GLY A 145 1.49 10.17 -6.96
C GLY A 145 1.85 11.60 -6.61
N THR A 146 0.88 12.50 -6.73
CA THR A 146 1.07 13.95 -6.53
C THR A 146 1.24 14.37 -5.06
N SER A 147 0.89 13.51 -4.10
CA SER A 147 1.05 13.75 -2.66
C SER A 147 1.91 12.69 -1.99
N PHE A 148 2.66 11.89 -2.76
CA PHE A 148 3.59 10.92 -2.22
C PHE A 148 4.64 11.61 -1.35
N GLU A 149 4.84 11.10 -0.14
CA GLU A 149 5.78 11.63 0.86
C GLU A 149 5.59 13.11 1.25
N ARG A 150 4.46 13.73 0.86
CA ARG A 150 4.14 15.13 1.17
C ARG A 150 4.22 15.44 2.67
N TYR A 151 3.81 14.49 3.51
CA TYR A 151 3.77 14.66 4.96
C TYR A 151 4.98 14.06 5.68
N GLU A 152 5.98 13.53 4.95
CA GLU A 152 7.14 12.88 5.55
C GLU A 152 7.96 13.85 6.42
N CYS A 153 8.03 15.12 6.03
CA CYS A 153 8.71 16.17 6.81
C CYS A 153 8.11 16.41 8.21
N TYR A 154 6.85 16.03 8.43
CA TYR A 154 6.18 16.16 9.74
C TYR A 154 6.27 14.89 10.58
N LYS A 155 6.81 13.79 10.03
CA LYS A 155 6.93 12.50 10.73
C LYS A 155 8.17 12.49 11.61
N VAL A 156 8.12 13.29 12.67
CA VAL A 156 9.18 13.32 13.69
C VAL A 156 9.21 11.96 14.40
N PRO A 157 10.38 11.30 14.48
CA PRO A 157 10.47 10.02 15.16
C PRO A 157 10.30 10.20 16.67
N GLU A 158 9.67 9.22 17.30
CA GLU A 158 9.21 9.33 18.68
C GLU A 158 10.34 9.61 19.68
N TRP A 159 11.54 9.10 19.42
CA TRP A 159 12.70 9.28 20.29
C TRP A 159 13.14 10.75 20.39
N CYS A 160 12.78 11.63 19.45
CA CYS A 160 13.09 13.07 19.53
C CYS A 160 12.45 13.74 20.76
N LEU A 161 11.30 13.25 21.23
CA LEU A 161 10.63 13.81 22.42
C LEU A 161 11.43 13.59 23.72
N ASP A 162 12.41 12.69 23.73
CA ASP A 162 13.27 12.50 24.90
C ASP A 162 14.23 13.69 25.10
N TYR A 163 14.55 14.44 24.04
CA TYR A 163 15.46 15.59 24.08
C TYR A 163 14.79 16.92 24.48
N TRP A 164 13.46 16.94 24.67
CA TRP A 164 12.75 18.15 25.09
C TRP A 164 13.19 18.64 26.47
N HIS A 165 13.20 19.95 26.67
CA HIS A 165 13.55 20.55 27.96
C HIS A 165 12.51 20.18 29.02
N PRO A 166 12.88 19.95 30.30
CA PRO A 166 11.91 19.59 31.34
C PRO A 166 10.72 20.55 31.48
N SER A 167 10.91 21.84 31.22
CA SER A 167 9.80 22.81 31.23
C SER A 167 8.75 22.55 30.13
N GLU A 168 9.18 22.10 28.96
CA GLU A 168 8.29 21.76 27.84
C GLU A 168 7.56 20.44 28.11
N LYS A 169 8.27 19.48 28.73
CA LYS A 169 7.66 18.21 29.16
C LYS A 169 6.61 18.40 30.25
N ALA A 170 6.85 19.34 31.16
CA ALA A 170 5.92 19.69 32.23
C ALA A 170 4.57 20.23 31.69
N MET A 171 4.53 20.70 30.43
CA MET A 171 3.28 21.09 29.77
C MET A 171 2.33 19.91 29.50
N TYR A 172 2.87 18.69 29.38
CA TYR A 172 2.11 17.48 29.05
C TYR A 172 2.35 16.33 30.03
N PRO A 173 2.05 16.51 31.34
CA PRO A 173 2.44 15.57 32.39
C PRO A 173 1.84 14.16 32.18
N ASP A 174 0.56 14.09 31.81
CA ASP A 174 -0.14 12.82 31.59
C ASP A 174 0.41 12.02 30.40
N TYR A 175 0.85 12.71 29.36
CA TYR A 175 1.40 12.06 28.16
C TYR A 175 2.76 11.44 28.47
N PHE A 176 3.67 12.21 29.07
CA PHE A 176 4.98 11.71 29.46
C PHE A 176 4.88 10.61 30.53
N ALA A 177 3.96 10.72 31.49
CA ALA A 177 3.71 9.64 32.47
C ALA A 177 3.26 8.32 31.80
N LYS A 178 2.45 8.39 30.73
CA LYS A 178 2.05 7.20 29.95
C LYS A 178 3.21 6.67 29.11
N ARG A 179 3.99 7.56 28.49
CA ARG A 179 5.16 7.20 27.68
C ARG A 179 6.19 6.43 28.49
N GLU A 180 6.45 6.84 29.73
CA GLU A 180 7.37 6.12 30.61
C GLU A 180 6.94 4.66 30.87
N LYS A 181 5.62 4.39 30.93
CA LYS A 181 5.11 3.01 31.01
C LYS A 181 5.45 2.20 29.75
N TRP A 182 5.36 2.81 28.57
CA TRP A 182 5.74 2.17 27.31
C TRP A 182 7.25 1.93 27.20
N LYS A 183 8.08 2.88 27.67
CA LYS A 183 9.55 2.72 27.69
C LYS A 183 9.97 1.60 28.65
N LYS A 184 9.35 1.51 29.82
CA LYS A 184 9.55 0.39 30.76
C LYS A 184 9.19 -0.95 30.12
N LEU A 185 8.01 -1.04 29.50
CA LEU A 185 7.58 -2.24 28.78
C LEU A 185 8.58 -2.66 27.69
N ARG A 186 9.12 -1.71 26.93
CA ARG A 186 10.13 -1.96 25.89
C ARG A 186 11.44 -2.51 26.46
N LEU A 187 11.90 -1.96 27.59
CA LEU A 187 13.12 -2.43 28.26
C LEU A 187 12.94 -3.85 28.81
N GLU A 188 11.79 -4.13 29.44
CA GLU A 188 11.47 -5.47 29.97
C GLU A 188 11.30 -6.52 28.86
N SER A 189 10.80 -6.11 27.70
CA SER A 189 10.56 -7.04 26.58
C SER A 189 11.83 -7.33 25.77
N TRP A 190 12.79 -6.41 25.71
CA TRP A 190 13.97 -6.51 24.84
C TRP A 190 14.77 -7.80 25.02
N ASP A 191 15.14 -8.14 26.25
CA ASP A 191 15.95 -9.34 26.52
C ASP A 191 15.20 -10.63 26.14
N ARG A 192 13.88 -10.66 26.38
CA ARG A 192 13.01 -11.79 26.05
C ARG A 192 12.87 -11.97 24.54
N GLU A 193 12.73 -10.87 23.81
CA GLU A 193 12.65 -10.85 22.34
C GLU A 193 13.96 -11.33 21.72
N VAL A 194 15.10 -10.81 22.19
CA VAL A 194 16.43 -11.20 21.71
C VAL A 194 16.70 -12.68 21.99
N GLN A 195 16.31 -13.16 23.17
CA GLN A 195 16.42 -14.59 23.49
C GLN A 195 15.56 -15.45 22.55
N GLN A 196 14.30 -15.08 22.32
CA GLN A 196 13.43 -15.80 21.39
C GLN A 196 14.02 -15.83 19.98
N LEU A 197 14.58 -14.71 19.51
CA LEU A 197 15.23 -14.65 18.20
C LEU A 197 16.46 -15.56 18.13
N LYS A 198 17.31 -15.58 19.17
CA LYS A 198 18.48 -16.47 19.21
C LYS A 198 18.07 -17.96 19.23
N GLU A 199 16.98 -18.29 19.91
CA GLU A 199 16.46 -19.66 19.98
C GLU A 199 15.83 -20.11 18.64
N GLU A 200 15.09 -19.24 17.95
CA GLU A 200 14.39 -19.58 16.70
C GLU A 200 15.27 -19.40 15.45
N THR A 201 16.37 -18.65 15.52
CA THR A 201 17.25 -18.42 14.36
C THR A 201 18.18 -19.62 14.14
N PRO A 202 18.23 -20.19 12.93
CA PRO A 202 19.19 -21.23 12.58
C PRO A 202 20.66 -20.78 12.78
N LEU A 203 21.57 -21.72 13.03
CA LEU A 203 23.01 -21.42 13.21
C LEU A 203 23.64 -20.70 12.00
N ASP A 204 23.12 -20.96 10.80
CA ASP A 204 23.54 -20.36 9.52
C ASP A 204 22.95 -18.94 9.32
N GLY A 205 22.24 -18.41 10.32
CA GLY A 205 21.53 -17.14 10.26
C GLY A 205 20.09 -17.25 9.74
N PRO A 206 19.35 -16.12 9.70
CA PRO A 206 17.97 -16.09 9.23
C PRO A 206 17.91 -16.23 7.71
N LYS A 207 17.14 -17.22 7.23
CA LYS A 207 16.95 -17.46 5.78
C LYS A 207 15.96 -16.48 5.12
N THR A 208 15.12 -15.82 5.90
CA THR A 208 14.07 -14.91 5.45
C THR A 208 13.93 -13.76 6.43
N GLU A 209 13.44 -12.60 5.96
CA GLU A 209 13.16 -11.41 6.78
C GLU A 209 11.92 -11.55 7.70
N ALA A 210 11.23 -12.70 7.67
CA ALA A 210 10.02 -12.91 8.46
C ALA A 210 10.38 -13.05 9.94
N LEU A 211 9.78 -12.20 10.77
CA LEU A 211 9.92 -12.27 12.22
C LEU A 211 8.89 -13.24 12.82
N PRO A 212 9.28 -14.08 13.79
CA PRO A 212 8.34 -14.98 14.43
C PRO A 212 7.36 -14.22 15.32
N PRO A 213 6.11 -14.70 15.48
CA PRO A 213 5.18 -14.11 16.44
C PRO A 213 5.60 -14.44 17.89
N ALA A 214 5.03 -13.72 18.86
CA ALA A 214 5.20 -14.06 20.28
C ALA A 214 4.63 -15.46 20.59
N ARG A 215 5.43 -16.34 21.22
CA ARG A 215 5.03 -17.73 21.54
C ARG A 215 4.39 -17.89 22.90
N LYS A 216 4.86 -17.13 23.90
CA LYS A 216 4.47 -17.25 25.31
C LYS A 216 3.47 -16.14 25.67
N GLU A 217 2.54 -16.45 26.57
CA GLU A 217 1.59 -15.46 27.08
C GLU A 217 2.34 -14.35 27.85
N GLY A 218 1.99 -13.09 27.59
CA GLY A 218 2.68 -11.93 28.16
C GLY A 218 4.00 -11.55 27.49
N HIS A 219 4.48 -12.31 26.49
CA HIS A 219 5.60 -11.87 25.65
C HIS A 219 5.09 -10.98 24.50
N LEU A 220 5.91 -10.01 24.10
CA LEU A 220 5.66 -9.19 22.92
C LEU A 220 6.41 -9.77 21.71
N PRO A 221 5.91 -9.54 20.48
CA PRO A 221 6.60 -9.99 19.28
C PRO A 221 7.99 -9.34 19.17
N PRO A 222 9.01 -10.04 18.68
CA PRO A 222 10.35 -9.47 18.53
C PRO A 222 10.37 -8.26 17.59
N LEU A 223 11.19 -7.26 17.96
CA LEU A 223 11.40 -6.02 17.20
C LEU A 223 10.12 -5.20 16.95
N TRP A 224 9.08 -5.37 17.77
CA TRP A 224 7.79 -4.71 17.58
C TRP A 224 7.83 -3.17 17.66
N TRP A 225 8.80 -2.59 18.39
CA TRP A 225 8.80 -1.18 18.77
C TRP A 225 8.65 -0.23 17.58
N HIS A 226 9.52 -0.34 16.57
CA HIS A 226 9.54 0.58 15.43
C HIS A 226 8.27 0.48 14.56
N ILE A 227 7.61 -0.68 14.55
CA ILE A 227 6.35 -0.90 13.83
C ILE A 227 5.19 -0.23 14.57
N VAL A 228 5.14 -0.40 15.89
CA VAL A 228 4.06 0.13 16.73
C VAL A 228 4.19 1.63 16.97
N THR A 229 5.40 2.13 17.20
CA THR A 229 5.66 3.56 17.44
C THR A 229 6.02 4.31 16.17
N ARG A 230 5.69 3.77 14.99
CA ARG A 230 5.88 4.49 13.73
C ARG A 230 5.10 5.82 13.77
N PRO A 231 5.65 6.92 13.22
CA PRO A 231 4.90 8.15 13.07
C PRO A 231 3.59 7.91 12.30
N ARG A 232 2.56 8.69 12.63
CA ARG A 232 1.29 8.63 11.90
C ARG A 232 1.50 9.06 10.45
N GLU A 233 0.73 8.48 9.53
CA GLU A 233 0.80 8.84 8.11
C GLU A 233 0.45 10.31 7.87
N ARG A 234 -0.49 10.84 8.67
CA ARG A 234 -0.91 12.25 8.66
C ARG A 234 -0.82 12.83 10.07
N PRO A 235 0.33 13.42 10.46
CA PRO A 235 0.47 14.05 11.77
C PRO A 235 -0.32 15.36 11.92
N SER A 236 -0.75 15.97 10.82
CA SER A 236 -1.43 17.26 10.76
C SER A 236 -2.97 17.20 10.82
N GLU A 237 -3.56 16.00 10.81
CA GLU A 237 -5.02 15.75 10.90
C GLU A 237 -5.38 15.17 12.28
#